data_AF-A0A9E1YV26-F1
#
_entry.id   AF-A0A9E1YV26-F1
#
_cell.length_a   1.000
_cell.length_b   1.000
_cell.length_c   1.000
_cell.angle_alpha   90.00
_cell.angle_beta   90.00
_cell.angle_gamma   90.00
#
_symmetry.space_group_name_H-M   'P 1'
#
loop_
_entity.id
_entity.type
_entity.pdbx_description
1 polymer ?
#
loop_
_entity_poly.entity_id
_entity_poly.type
_entity_poly.pdbx_seq_one_letter_code
_entity_poly.pdbx_strand_id
1 'polypeptide(L)'
;MYMLHKCRGLGLSAIVLDAAGDVGGTWYWNRYPGARCDIDSLDYSYSFDDDLQQEWKWSERYSPQAEILDYAAHVAKRFDLRRDIRFDTLVVSASFDEAATQWELVTDTGAAFRGTWCVMAVGCLSLPQKPDFDGLDDFRGPWYHTGLWPHEAVDFTGMKVGVVGTGSSAIQSIPQ
;
A
#
# COMPACT_ATOMS: atom_id res chain seq x y z
N MET A 1 -1.64 -7.80 6.12
CA MET A 1 -0.97 -9.11 5.97
C MET A 1 -0.68 -9.80 7.30
N TYR A 2 0.17 -9.24 8.17
CA TYR A 2 0.55 -9.89 9.43
C TYR A 2 -0.64 -10.23 10.35
N MET A 3 -1.61 -9.32 10.49
CA MET A 3 -2.83 -9.60 11.26
C MET A 3 -3.59 -10.82 10.72
N LEU A 4 -3.78 -10.92 9.40
CA LEU A 4 -4.42 -12.08 8.75
C LEU A 4 -3.67 -13.37 9.06
N HIS A 5 -2.33 -13.36 8.97
CA HIS A 5 -1.50 -14.50 9.35
C HIS A 5 -1.73 -14.91 10.81
N LYS A 6 -1.77 -13.95 11.74
CA LYS A 6 -2.04 -14.23 13.17
C LYS A 6 -3.46 -14.75 13.42
N CYS A 7 -4.49 -14.16 12.82
CA CYS A 7 -5.86 -14.64 12.94
C CYS A 7 -5.98 -16.10 12.49
N ARG A 8 -5.35 -16.47 11.36
CA ARG A 8 -5.31 -17.87 10.89
C ARG A 8 -4.59 -18.79 11.87
N GLY A 9 -3.46 -18.36 12.43
CA GLY A 9 -2.73 -19.13 13.45
C GLY A 9 -3.54 -19.36 14.73
N LEU A 10 -4.50 -18.48 15.04
CA LEU A 10 -5.45 -18.61 16.15
C LEU A 10 -6.71 -19.43 15.80
N GLY A 11 -6.84 -19.92 14.57
CA GLY A 11 -8.02 -20.66 14.10
C GLY A 11 -9.24 -19.77 13.83
N LEU A 12 -9.05 -18.46 13.70
CA LEU A 12 -10.13 -17.51 13.36
C LEU A 12 -10.36 -17.47 11.85
N SER A 13 -11.62 -17.31 11.45
CA SER A 13 -11.96 -16.88 10.10
C SER A 13 -11.70 -15.39 9.96
N ALA A 14 -11.04 -14.99 8.87
CA ALA A 14 -10.70 -13.60 8.60
C ALA A 14 -10.73 -13.33 7.10
N ILE A 15 -11.16 -12.13 6.74
CA ILE A 15 -11.09 -11.59 5.38
C ILE A 15 -10.46 -10.20 5.45
N VAL A 16 -9.63 -9.87 4.46
CA VAL A 16 -9.08 -8.53 4.27
C VAL A 16 -9.72 -7.92 3.04
N LEU A 17 -10.14 -6.67 3.13
CA LEU A 17 -10.60 -5.88 1.99
C LEU A 17 -9.55 -4.81 1.73
N ASP A 18 -9.08 -4.72 0.49
CA ASP A 18 -8.07 -3.75 0.06
C ASP A 18 -8.49 -3.10 -1.26
N ALA A 19 -8.31 -1.79 -1.37
CA ALA A 19 -8.60 -1.04 -2.58
C ALA A 19 -7.53 -1.25 -3.66
N ALA A 20 -6.32 -1.69 -3.28
CA ALA A 20 -5.26 -2.02 -4.22
C ALA A 20 -5.56 -3.34 -4.98
N GLY A 21 -4.94 -3.49 -6.15
CA GLY A 21 -5.01 -4.72 -6.95
C GLY A 21 -4.08 -5.85 -6.46
N ASP A 22 -3.14 -5.57 -5.56
CA ASP A 22 -2.31 -6.57 -4.89
C ASP A 22 -1.80 -6.05 -3.53
N VAL A 23 -1.07 -6.89 -2.79
CA VAL A 23 -0.46 -6.55 -1.51
C VAL A 23 0.62 -5.47 -1.63
N GLY A 24 0.91 -4.81 -0.50
CA GLY A 24 2.05 -3.90 -0.36
C GLY A 24 1.69 -2.58 0.31
N GLY A 25 0.42 -2.18 0.28
CA GLY A 25 -0.06 -0.93 0.90
C GLY A 25 0.67 0.28 0.32
N THR A 26 1.31 1.08 1.18
CA THR A 26 2.16 2.21 0.76
C THR A 26 3.17 1.83 -0.32
N TRP A 27 3.78 0.64 -0.23
CA TRP A 27 4.74 0.15 -1.22
C TRP A 27 4.09 -0.35 -2.51
N TYR A 28 2.78 -0.58 -2.52
CA TYR A 28 2.05 -0.83 -3.77
C TYR A 28 1.74 0.48 -4.50
N TRP A 29 1.36 1.55 -3.78
CA TRP A 29 0.91 2.80 -4.40
C TRP A 29 2.06 3.79 -4.74
N ASN A 30 3.05 3.94 -3.85
CA ASN A 30 4.10 4.95 -3.99
C ASN A 30 5.27 4.46 -4.86
N ARG A 31 5.08 4.43 -6.18
CA ARG A 31 6.07 3.89 -7.15
C ARG A 31 6.89 4.98 -7.87
N TYR A 32 6.93 6.19 -7.33
CA TYR A 32 7.69 7.27 -7.96
C TYR A 32 9.20 6.94 -7.98
N PRO A 33 9.96 7.46 -8.96
CA PRO A 33 11.40 7.21 -9.07
C PRO A 33 12.12 7.58 -7.77
N GLY A 34 12.99 6.69 -7.28
CA GLY A 34 13.76 6.93 -6.06
C GLY A 34 13.02 6.65 -4.75
N ALA A 35 11.75 6.25 -4.78
CA ALA A 35 11.01 5.82 -3.59
C ALA A 35 11.76 4.71 -2.84
N ARG A 36 11.99 4.92 -1.54
CA ARG A 36 12.81 4.03 -0.70
C ARG A 36 12.49 4.20 0.78
N CYS A 37 12.82 3.19 1.58
CA CYS A 37 12.75 3.31 3.03
C CYS A 37 13.88 4.18 3.60
N ASP A 38 13.63 4.70 4.78
CA ASP A 38 14.48 5.57 5.60
C ASP A 38 15.02 4.85 6.85
N ILE A 39 14.59 3.61 7.08
CA ILE A 39 15.06 2.69 8.12
C ILE A 39 15.88 1.58 7.46
N ASP A 40 16.92 1.10 8.15
CA ASP A 40 17.75 -0.03 7.69
C ASP A 40 16.86 -1.23 7.33
N SER A 41 17.04 -1.83 6.16
CA SER A 41 16.11 -2.85 5.62
C SER A 41 16.00 -4.09 6.51
N LEU A 42 17.06 -4.42 7.25
CA LEU A 42 17.04 -5.48 8.25
C LEU A 42 16.05 -5.18 9.37
N ASP A 43 16.02 -3.94 9.85
CA ASP A 43 15.10 -3.50 10.90
C ASP A 43 13.67 -3.28 10.36
N TYR A 44 13.55 -2.80 9.12
CA TYR A 44 12.28 -2.60 8.43
C TYR A 44 11.77 -3.87 7.74
N SER A 45 11.77 -4.99 8.47
CA SER A 45 11.32 -6.30 7.97
C SER A 45 10.52 -7.06 9.03
N TYR A 46 9.80 -8.12 8.61
CA TYR A 46 9.06 -8.94 9.56
C TYR A 46 10.00 -9.88 10.33
N SER A 47 9.81 -9.95 11.64
CA SER A 47 10.58 -10.80 12.57
C SER A 47 9.79 -11.99 13.13
N PHE A 48 8.59 -12.26 12.61
CA PHE A 48 7.69 -13.28 13.19
C PHE A 48 7.99 -14.71 12.75
N ASP A 49 8.85 -14.88 11.75
CA ASP A 49 9.23 -16.17 11.14
C ASP A 49 10.74 -16.18 10.93
N ASP A 50 11.45 -17.12 11.57
CA ASP A 50 12.91 -17.18 11.52
C ASP A 50 13.40 -17.58 10.13
N ASP A 51 12.72 -18.52 9.48
CA ASP A 51 13.06 -18.97 8.13
C ASP A 51 12.93 -17.84 7.10
N LEU A 52 11.87 -17.02 7.18
CA LEU A 52 11.72 -15.81 6.36
C LEU A 52 12.90 -14.85 6.52
N GLN A 53 13.36 -14.63 7.76
CA GLN A 53 14.49 -13.75 8.04
C GLN A 53 15.80 -14.28 7.46
N GLN A 54 16.00 -15.60 7.45
CA GLN A 54 17.21 -16.22 6.88
C GLN A 54 17.16 -16.36 5.35
N GLU A 55 15.97 -16.52 4.77
CA GLU A 55 15.80 -16.74 3.34
C GLU A 55 15.92 -15.44 2.54
N TRP A 56 15.31 -14.35 3.01
CA TRP A 56 15.31 -13.09 2.28
C TRP A 56 16.65 -12.37 2.39
N LYS A 57 17.15 -11.87 1.25
CA LYS A 57 18.42 -11.15 1.18
C LYS A 57 18.18 -9.74 0.64
N TRP A 58 18.28 -8.77 1.53
CA TRP A 58 18.25 -7.36 1.15
C TRP A 58 19.50 -6.99 0.34
N SER A 59 19.29 -6.37 -0.81
CA SER A 59 20.34 -5.97 -1.75
C SER A 59 21.07 -4.71 -1.32
N GLU A 60 20.41 -3.84 -0.56
CA GLU A 60 20.93 -2.55 -0.10
C GLU A 60 20.61 -2.32 1.38
N ARG A 61 21.33 -1.37 1.99
CA ARG A 61 21.10 -0.93 3.38
C ARG A 61 19.69 -0.36 3.59
N TYR A 62 19.20 0.38 2.60
CA TYR A 62 17.89 1.02 2.61
C TYR A 62 17.22 0.66 1.30
N SER A 63 16.25 -0.25 1.35
CA SER A 63 15.71 -0.86 0.15
C SER A 63 14.85 0.09 -0.67
N PRO A 64 14.93 0.04 -2.01
CA PRO A 64 14.00 0.74 -2.87
C PRO A 64 12.59 0.16 -2.72
N GLN A 65 11.57 0.94 -3.07
CA GLN A 65 10.17 0.52 -3.00
C GLN A 65 9.93 -0.81 -3.72
N ALA A 66 10.53 -1.02 -4.89
CA ALA A 66 10.36 -2.25 -5.66
C ALA A 66 10.78 -3.50 -4.87
N GLU A 67 11.92 -3.46 -4.18
CA GLU A 67 12.40 -4.58 -3.37
C GLU A 67 11.51 -4.84 -2.15
N ILE A 68 10.99 -3.79 -1.52
CA ILE A 68 10.06 -3.93 -0.39
C ILE A 68 8.72 -4.50 -0.86
N LEU A 69 8.25 -4.11 -2.05
CA LEU A 69 7.05 -4.68 -2.65
C LEU A 69 7.25 -6.16 -3.00
N ASP A 70 8.42 -6.53 -3.55
CA ASP A 70 8.77 -7.93 -3.82
C ASP A 70 8.82 -8.76 -2.53
N TYR A 71 9.37 -8.19 -1.45
CA TYR A 71 9.35 -8.81 -0.13
C TYR A 71 7.92 -9.04 0.37
N ALA A 72 7.05 -8.03 0.27
CA ALA A 72 5.64 -8.15 0.64
C ALA A 72 4.92 -9.24 -0.18
N ALA A 73 5.18 -9.30 -1.49
CA ALA A 73 4.64 -10.31 -2.38
C ALA A 73 5.14 -11.71 -2.04
N HIS A 74 6.43 -11.85 -1.68
CA HIS A 74 7.05 -13.08 -1.19
C HIS A 74 6.37 -13.57 0.10
N VAL A 75 6.20 -12.69 1.09
CA VAL A 75 5.50 -13.01 2.35
C VAL A 75 4.07 -13.46 2.09
N ALA A 76 3.32 -12.73 1.25
CA ALA A 76 1.95 -13.10 0.91
C ALA A 76 1.85 -14.45 0.19
N LYS A 77 2.85 -14.82 -0.62
CA LYS A 77 2.95 -16.14 -1.25
C LYS A 77 3.31 -17.23 -0.23
N ARG A 78 4.33 -17.01 0.59
CA ARG A 78 4.85 -17.97 1.59
C ARG A 78 3.76 -18.45 2.54
N PHE A 79 2.90 -17.53 3.00
CA PHE A 79 1.83 -17.83 3.95
C PHE A 79 0.44 -17.98 3.30
N ASP A 80 0.38 -18.06 1.96
CA ASP A 80 -0.86 -18.22 1.19
C ASP A 80 -1.95 -17.21 1.60
N LEU A 81 -1.57 -15.93 1.72
CA LEU A 81 -2.43 -14.89 2.29
C LEU A 81 -3.49 -14.41 1.28
N ARG A 82 -3.14 -14.37 -0.01
CA ARG A 82 -3.98 -13.74 -1.06
C ARG A 82 -5.39 -14.33 -1.16
N ARG A 83 -5.57 -15.62 -0.85
CA ARG A 83 -6.88 -16.29 -0.90
C ARG A 83 -7.93 -15.65 0.01
N ASP A 84 -7.48 -15.07 1.12
CA ASP A 84 -8.32 -14.46 2.16
C ASP A 84 -8.33 -12.92 2.04
N ILE A 85 -7.82 -12.38 0.93
CA ILE A 85 -7.85 -10.95 0.59
C ILE A 85 -8.82 -10.74 -0.58
N ARG A 86 -9.59 -9.66 -0.53
CA ARG A 86 -10.38 -9.14 -1.66
C ARG A 86 -9.73 -7.84 -2.08
N PHE A 87 -9.05 -7.89 -3.22
CA PHE A 87 -8.46 -6.74 -3.89
C PHE A 87 -9.52 -5.97 -4.66
N ASP A 88 -9.16 -4.78 -5.14
CA ASP A 88 -10.05 -3.89 -5.89
C ASP A 88 -11.39 -3.67 -5.14
N THR A 89 -11.34 -3.64 -3.81
CA THR A 89 -12.51 -3.61 -2.93
C THR A 89 -12.36 -2.50 -1.90
N LEU A 90 -12.83 -1.30 -2.23
CA LEU A 90 -12.76 -0.14 -1.35
C LEU A 90 -13.93 -0.15 -0.35
N VAL A 91 -13.64 -0.17 0.95
CA VAL A 91 -14.65 0.02 2.00
C VAL A 91 -14.98 1.51 2.10
N VAL A 92 -16.26 1.86 1.97
CA VAL A 92 -16.77 3.24 2.02
C VAL A 92 -17.55 3.53 3.30
N SER A 93 -18.03 2.51 4.01
CA SER A 93 -18.65 2.67 5.32
C SER A 93 -18.40 1.47 6.24
N ALA A 94 -18.41 1.75 7.54
CA ALA A 94 -18.36 0.77 8.60
C ALA A 94 -19.36 1.18 9.69
N SER A 95 -20.31 0.31 10.02
CA SER A 95 -21.29 0.53 11.07
C SER A 95 -21.32 -0.68 12.01
N PHE A 96 -21.59 -0.42 13.29
CA PHE A 96 -21.82 -1.50 14.26
C PHE A 96 -23.31 -1.72 14.44
N ASP A 97 -23.78 -2.93 14.17
CA ASP A 97 -25.13 -3.38 14.46
C ASP A 97 -25.17 -3.90 15.91
N GLU A 98 -25.78 -3.13 16.80
CA GLU A 98 -25.90 -3.47 18.22
C GLU A 98 -26.78 -4.70 18.46
N ALA A 99 -27.81 -4.93 17.63
CA ALA A 99 -28.71 -6.06 17.78
C ALA A 99 -28.03 -7.38 17.36
N ALA A 100 -27.25 -7.34 16.28
CA ALA A 100 -26.49 -8.48 15.81
C ALA A 100 -25.12 -8.65 16.51
N THR A 101 -24.66 -7.63 17.25
CA THR A 101 -23.33 -7.54 17.85
C THR A 101 -22.19 -7.73 16.83
N GLN A 102 -22.38 -7.15 15.64
CA GLN A 102 -21.47 -7.32 14.50
C GLN A 102 -21.18 -5.98 13.82
N TRP A 103 -20.01 -5.90 13.22
CA TRP A 103 -19.68 -4.86 12.26
C TRP A 103 -20.22 -5.22 10.88
N GLU A 104 -20.80 -4.23 10.20
CA GLU A 104 -21.12 -4.26 8.80
C GLU A 104 -20.21 -3.28 8.05
N LEU A 105 -19.53 -3.78 7.03
CA LEU A 105 -18.68 -2.99 6.12
C LEU A 105 -19.35 -2.96 4.75
N VAL A 106 -19.54 -1.77 4.18
CA VAL A 106 -20.07 -1.60 2.82
C VAL A 106 -18.96 -1.10 1.90
N THR A 107 -18.90 -1.67 0.72
CA THR A 107 -17.92 -1.35 -0.32
C THR A 107 -18.46 -0.35 -1.35
N ASP A 108 -17.57 0.24 -2.14
CA ASP A 108 -17.90 1.14 -3.25
C ASP A 108 -18.81 0.50 -4.32
N THR A 109 -18.76 -0.82 -4.48
CA THR A 109 -19.67 -1.60 -5.34
C THR A 109 -21.04 -1.88 -4.69
N GLY A 110 -21.23 -1.51 -3.43
CA GLY A 110 -22.42 -1.81 -2.63
C GLY A 110 -22.43 -3.21 -1.99
N ALA A 111 -21.40 -4.03 -2.19
CA ALA A 111 -21.28 -5.31 -1.49
C ALA A 111 -21.06 -5.07 0.02
N ALA A 112 -21.68 -5.92 0.85
CA ALA A 112 -21.60 -5.84 2.30
C ALA A 112 -20.90 -7.06 2.91
N PHE A 113 -20.08 -6.82 3.92
CA PHE A 113 -19.34 -7.84 4.67
C PHE A 113 -19.66 -7.69 6.16
N ARG A 114 -19.81 -8.81 6.87
CA ARG A 114 -20.10 -8.81 8.31
C ARG A 114 -19.08 -9.61 9.09
N GLY A 115 -18.75 -9.12 10.28
CA GLY A 115 -17.81 -9.77 11.18
C GLY A 115 -17.96 -9.30 12.63
N THR A 116 -17.60 -10.17 13.57
CA THR A 116 -17.63 -9.85 15.01
C THR A 116 -16.60 -8.78 15.38
N TRP A 117 -15.46 -8.76 14.69
CA TRP A 117 -14.38 -7.81 14.91
C TRP A 117 -14.05 -7.08 13.61
N CYS A 118 -13.78 -5.78 13.73
CA CYS A 118 -13.28 -4.95 12.65
C CYS A 118 -11.91 -4.39 13.03
N VAL A 119 -10.88 -4.68 12.23
CA VAL A 119 -9.51 -4.18 12.44
C VAL A 119 -9.13 -3.25 11.30
N MET A 120 -8.99 -1.96 11.60
CA MET A 120 -8.64 -0.94 10.63
C MET A 120 -7.12 -0.87 10.43
N ALA A 121 -6.60 -1.67 9.50
CA ALA A 121 -5.19 -1.68 9.09
C ALA A 121 -4.93 -0.77 7.87
N VAL A 122 -5.52 0.43 7.85
CA VAL A 122 -5.62 1.32 6.67
C VAL A 122 -4.40 2.21 6.41
N GLY A 123 -3.32 2.03 7.19
CA GLY A 123 -2.09 2.81 7.11
C GLY A 123 -2.22 4.23 7.68
N CYS A 124 -1.08 4.92 7.82
CA CYS A 124 -1.02 6.31 8.27
C CYS A 124 -0.86 7.33 7.12
N LEU A 125 -0.47 6.86 5.93
CA LEU A 125 -0.19 7.66 4.74
C LEU A 125 -0.73 6.92 3.51
N SER A 126 -2.05 7.00 3.27
CA SER A 126 -2.73 6.17 2.27
C SER A 126 -3.59 6.94 1.28
N LEU A 127 -4.05 8.15 1.61
CA LEU A 127 -4.85 8.98 0.70
C LEU A 127 -4.02 10.17 0.18
N PRO A 128 -3.66 10.18 -1.11
CA PRO A 128 -3.02 11.31 -1.77
C PRO A 128 -3.87 12.58 -1.65
N GLN A 129 -3.26 13.67 -1.18
CA GLN A 129 -3.90 14.98 -1.18
C GLN A 129 -3.66 15.64 -2.53
N LYS A 130 -4.69 15.64 -3.39
CA LYS A 130 -4.61 16.35 -4.67
C LYS A 130 -4.49 17.85 -4.38
N PRO A 131 -3.49 18.54 -4.96
CA PRO A 131 -3.37 19.98 -4.77
C PRO A 131 -4.57 20.70 -5.40
N ASP A 132 -5.08 21.69 -4.69
CA ASP A 132 -6.14 22.59 -5.15
C ASP A 132 -5.47 23.83 -5.77
N PHE A 133 -5.07 23.72 -7.04
CA PHE A 133 -4.49 24.81 -7.80
C PHE A 133 -5.45 25.32 -8.85
N ASP A 134 -5.72 26.63 -8.82
CA ASP A 134 -6.47 27.30 -9.88
C ASP A 134 -5.80 27.05 -11.24
N GLY A 135 -6.58 26.55 -12.20
CA GLY A 135 -6.11 26.26 -13.56
C GLY A 135 -5.32 24.97 -13.72
N LEU A 136 -5.29 24.07 -12.72
CA LEU A 136 -4.64 22.76 -12.85
C LEU A 136 -5.18 21.96 -14.04
N ASP A 137 -6.51 21.98 -14.22
CA ASP A 137 -7.17 21.27 -15.31
C ASP A 137 -6.94 21.93 -16.70
N ASP A 138 -6.45 23.19 -16.73
CA ASP A 138 -6.09 23.88 -17.98
C ASP A 138 -4.66 23.53 -18.45
N PHE A 139 -3.87 22.85 -17.62
CA PHE A 139 -2.51 22.45 -17.97
C PHE A 139 -2.52 21.39 -19.07
N ARG A 140 -1.94 21.74 -20.23
CA ARG A 140 -1.94 20.86 -21.42
C ARG A 140 -0.89 19.76 -21.40
N GLY A 141 0.06 19.83 -20.46
CA GLY A 141 1.09 18.81 -20.28
C GLY A 141 0.60 17.68 -19.37
N PRO A 142 1.31 16.54 -19.33
CA PRO A 142 1.05 15.53 -18.32
C PRO A 142 1.46 16.06 -16.94
N TRP A 143 0.64 15.78 -15.93
CA TRP A 143 1.00 15.98 -14.54
C TRP A 143 0.85 14.66 -13.79
N TYR A 144 1.69 14.46 -12.79
CA TYR A 144 1.76 13.22 -12.02
C TYR A 144 1.72 13.55 -10.53
N HIS A 145 1.12 12.65 -9.74
CA HIS A 145 1.17 12.70 -8.29
C HIS A 145 2.06 11.55 -7.80
N THR A 146 3.05 11.82 -6.95
CA THR A 146 3.98 10.79 -6.45
C THR A 146 3.25 9.63 -5.77
N GLY A 147 2.17 9.93 -5.04
CA GLY A 147 1.29 8.93 -4.43
C GLY A 147 0.33 8.15 -5.35
N LEU A 148 0.28 8.49 -6.64
CA LEU A 148 -0.52 7.81 -7.67
C LEU A 148 0.35 7.59 -8.92
N TRP A 149 1.63 7.26 -8.72
CA TRP A 149 2.57 7.17 -9.82
C TRP A 149 2.14 6.05 -10.79
N PRO A 150 2.26 6.27 -12.12
CA PRO A 150 1.95 5.22 -13.09
C PRO A 150 2.74 3.93 -12.83
N HIS A 151 2.15 2.79 -13.16
CA HIS A 151 2.85 1.51 -13.10
C HIS A 151 3.89 1.36 -14.21
N GLU A 152 3.71 2.10 -15.30
CA GLU A 152 4.66 2.19 -16.40
C GLU A 152 5.70 3.29 -16.15
N ALA A 153 6.91 3.10 -16.66
CA ALA A 153 7.96 4.09 -16.55
C ALA A 153 7.57 5.37 -17.31
N VAL A 154 7.77 6.52 -16.68
CA VAL A 154 7.57 7.83 -17.30
C VAL A 154 8.92 8.33 -17.81
N ASP A 155 9.00 8.60 -19.11
CA ASP A 155 10.20 9.18 -19.71
C ASP A 155 10.12 10.71 -19.74
N PHE A 156 11.08 11.36 -19.09
CA PHE A 156 11.20 12.82 -19.04
C PHE A 156 12.27 13.38 -20.00
N THR A 157 12.87 12.53 -20.85
CA THR A 157 13.95 12.93 -21.76
C THR A 157 13.54 14.11 -22.64
N GLY A 158 14.29 15.21 -22.55
CA GLY A 158 14.04 16.43 -23.32
C GLY A 158 12.86 17.28 -22.85
N MET A 159 12.18 16.89 -21.76
CA MET A 159 11.06 17.64 -21.19
C MET A 159 11.52 18.78 -20.28
N LYS A 160 10.68 19.81 -20.13
CA LYS A 160 10.80 20.80 -19.07
C LYS A 160 9.87 20.38 -17.93
N VAL A 161 10.46 19.94 -16.81
CA VAL A 161 9.72 19.37 -15.68
C VAL A 161 9.71 20.35 -14.51
N GLY A 162 8.53 20.56 -13.91
CA GLY A 162 8.35 21.29 -12.66
C GLY A 162 7.93 20.33 -11.55
N VAL A 163 8.51 20.47 -10.36
CA VAL A 163 8.15 19.69 -9.17
C VAL A 163 7.56 20.63 -8.12
N VAL A 164 6.39 20.29 -7.62
CA VAL A 164 5.70 21.06 -6.56
C VAL A 164 5.70 20.24 -5.28
N GLY A 165 6.27 20.81 -4.22
CA GLY A 165 6.55 20.14 -2.96
C GLY A 165 8.02 19.76 -2.82
N THR A 166 8.53 19.79 -1.59
CA THR A 166 9.94 19.52 -1.24
C THR A 166 10.07 18.56 -0.06
N GLY A 167 9.01 17.78 0.20
CA GLY A 167 9.03 16.70 1.20
C GLY A 167 9.82 15.49 0.71
N SER A 168 9.75 14.39 1.47
CA SER A 168 10.49 13.14 1.19
C SER A 168 10.34 12.67 -0.26
N SER A 169 9.12 12.62 -0.78
CA SER A 169 8.88 12.16 -2.16
C SER A 169 9.61 12.99 -3.21
N ALA A 170 9.63 14.31 -3.06
CA ALA A 170 10.34 15.19 -3.99
C ALA A 170 11.86 15.08 -3.84
N ILE A 171 12.37 15.05 -2.61
CA ILE A 171 13.81 14.88 -2.34
C ILE A 171 14.33 13.57 -2.94
N GLN A 172 13.53 12.51 -2.90
CA GLN A 172 13.86 11.21 -3.46
C GLN A 172 13.75 11.18 -5.00
N SER A 173 12.75 11.87 -5.58
CA SER A 173 12.47 11.80 -7.02
C SER A 173 13.25 12.78 -7.88
N ILE A 174 13.54 13.99 -7.37
CA ILE A 174 14.26 15.05 -8.12
C ILE A 174 15.63 14.59 -8.65
N PRO A 175 16.42 13.78 -7.93
CA PRO A 175 17.72 13.32 -8.42
C PRO A 175 17.66 12.22 -9.50
N GLN A 176 16.48 11.65 -9.78
CA GLN A 176 16.30 10.59 -10.79
C GLN A 176 16.05 11.20 -12.16
#